data_AF-A0A7W1JFL0-F1
#
_entry.id   AF-A0A7W1JFL0-F1
#
_cell.length_a   1.000
_cell.length_b   1.000
_cell.length_c   1.000
_cell.angle_alpha   90.00
_cell.angle_beta   90.00
_cell.angle_gamma   90.00
#
_symmetry.space_group_name_H-M   'P 1'
#
loop_
_entity.id
_entity.type
_entity.pdbx_description
1 polymer ?
#
loop_
_entity_poly.entity_id
_entity_poly.type
_entity_poly.pdbx_seq_one_letter_code
_entity_poly.pdbx_strand_id
1 'polypeptide(L)'
;MQDLHDLESIRPETLVARLEKHPHVQARIGALLDVVENSSGDVAKADEAEQRVAEELRQLGHEALQAWAERKLSRVEAASEQRSDLSRKEKKGSTGTPASARLQ
;
A
#
# COMPACT_ATOMS: atom_id res chain seq x y z
N MET A 1 29.33 -2.31 5.38
CA MET A 1 29.33 -1.00 6.07
C MET A 1 29.51 0.08 5.02
N GLN A 2 28.57 0.14 4.07
CA GLN A 2 28.47 1.14 3.00
C GLN A 2 26.98 1.40 2.79
N ASP A 3 26.22 1.72 3.84
CA ASP A 3 24.74 1.72 3.78
C ASP A 3 24.11 2.87 4.56
N LEU A 4 24.79 4.02 4.65
CA LEU A 4 24.25 5.22 5.32
C LEU A 4 24.30 6.50 4.48
N HIS A 5 24.82 6.45 3.25
CA HIS A 5 24.96 7.63 2.39
C HIS A 5 24.06 7.61 1.14
N ASP A 6 23.04 6.75 1.08
CA ASP A 6 22.05 6.73 -0.02
C ASP A 6 20.72 7.43 0.32
N LEU A 7 20.73 8.31 1.34
CA LEU A 7 19.74 9.39 1.46
C LEU A 7 20.18 10.64 0.66
N GLU A 8 21.28 10.54 -0.09
CA GLU A 8 21.88 11.60 -0.88
C GLU A 8 21.00 11.91 -2.10
N SER A 9 20.14 12.90 -1.90
CA SER A 9 19.37 13.65 -2.89
C SER A 9 18.41 12.83 -3.75
N ILE A 10 17.22 12.53 -3.19
CA ILE A 10 16.05 12.31 -4.04
C ILE A 10 15.86 13.60 -4.85
N ARG A 11 16.20 13.57 -6.15
CA ARG A 11 15.97 14.71 -7.04
C ARG A 11 14.48 15.06 -7.02
N PRO A 12 14.08 16.33 -6.83
CA PRO A 12 12.67 16.73 -6.75
C PRO A 12 11.84 16.19 -7.91
N GLU A 13 12.36 16.30 -9.14
CA GLU A 13 11.74 15.79 -10.36
C GLU A 13 11.45 14.28 -10.29
N THR A 14 12.40 13.50 -9.74
CA THR A 14 12.29 12.05 -9.61
C THR A 14 11.31 11.67 -8.49
N LEU A 15 11.23 12.48 -7.42
CA LEU A 15 10.24 12.28 -6.36
C LEU A 15 8.83 12.53 -6.90
N VAL A 16 8.60 13.68 -7.53
CA VAL A 16 7.29 14.06 -8.09
C VAL A 16 6.81 13.01 -9.08
N ALA A 17 7.64 12.61 -10.05
CA ALA A 17 7.28 11.58 -11.02
C ALA A 17 6.99 10.19 -10.40
N ARG A 18 7.51 9.90 -9.20
CA ARG A 18 7.17 8.69 -8.44
C ARG A 18 5.84 8.85 -7.70
N LEU A 19 5.58 10.03 -7.13
CA LEU A 19 4.35 10.35 -6.43
C LEU A 19 3.14 10.38 -7.38
N GLU A 20 3.30 10.88 -8.60
CA GLU A 20 2.24 10.85 -9.63
C GLU A 20 1.76 9.44 -9.95
N LYS A 21 2.62 8.43 -9.81
CA LYS A 21 2.26 7.00 -10.00
C LYS A 21 1.50 6.41 -8.81
N HIS A 22 1.41 7.15 -7.71
CA HIS A 22 0.84 6.75 -6.43
C HIS A 22 0.00 7.90 -5.83
N PRO A 23 -1.13 8.30 -6.46
CA PRO A 23 -1.87 9.50 -6.11
C PRO A 23 -2.36 9.54 -4.65
N HIS A 24 -2.70 8.39 -4.06
CA HIS A 24 -3.07 8.30 -2.64
C HIS A 24 -1.89 8.67 -1.73
N VAL A 25 -0.70 8.12 -1.99
CA VAL A 25 0.54 8.43 -1.26
C VAL A 25 0.92 9.89 -1.43
N GLN A 26 0.77 10.44 -2.64
CA GLN A 26 1.01 11.85 -2.93
C GLN A 26 0.11 12.77 -2.09
N ALA A 27 -1.19 12.51 -2.06
CA ALA A 27 -2.15 13.31 -1.29
C ALA A 27 -1.80 13.33 0.20
N ARG A 28 -1.36 12.19 0.74
CA ARG A 28 -1.00 12.07 2.15
C ARG A 28 0.30 12.78 2.51
N ILE A 29 1.30 12.74 1.64
CA ILE A 29 2.52 13.52 1.81
C ILE A 29 2.20 15.02 1.79
N GLY A 30 1.28 15.46 0.93
CA GLY A 30 0.76 16.83 0.95
C GLY A 30 0.14 17.20 2.31
N ALA A 31 -0.75 16.36 2.85
CA ALA A 31 -1.36 16.59 4.16
C ALA A 31 -0.33 16.65 5.32
N LEU A 32 0.74 15.86 5.25
CA LEU A 32 1.84 15.95 6.22
C LEU A 32 2.61 17.27 6.10
N LEU A 33 2.86 17.75 4.87
CA LEU A 33 3.49 19.05 4.64
C LEU A 33 2.61 20.19 5.16
N ASP A 34 1.29 20.13 4.95
CA ASP A 34 0.36 21.13 5.49
C ASP A 34 0.42 21.22 7.02
N VAL A 35 0.61 20.09 7.71
CA VAL A 35 0.80 20.06 9.17
C VAL A 35 2.13 20.67 9.59
N VAL A 36 3.21 20.37 8.85
CA VAL A 36 4.56 20.92 9.11
C VAL A 36 4.61 22.42 8.87
N GLU A 37 3.98 22.88 7.79
CA GLU A 37 3.86 24.30 7.44
C GLU A 37 2.88 25.04 8.35
N ASN A 38 2.11 24.30 9.16
CA ASN A 38 0.99 24.81 9.94
C ASN A 38 0.05 25.66 9.08
N SER A 39 -0.23 25.19 7.85
CA SER A 39 -0.98 25.94 6.83
C SER A 39 -2.41 26.30 7.28
N SER A 40 -2.97 25.54 8.23
CA SER A 40 -4.26 25.81 8.87
C SER A 40 -4.15 26.77 10.06
N GLY A 41 -2.96 27.03 10.60
CA GLY A 41 -2.75 27.92 11.75
C GLY A 41 -3.34 27.41 13.08
N ASP A 42 -3.92 26.21 13.08
CA ASP A 42 -4.74 25.67 14.18
C ASP A 42 -3.91 25.01 15.31
N VAL A 43 -2.61 24.80 15.10
CA VAL A 43 -1.77 24.12 16.08
C VAL A 43 -1.26 25.11 17.13
N ALA A 44 -2.10 25.41 18.11
CA ALA A 44 -1.74 26.29 19.24
C ALA A 44 -0.99 25.56 20.37
N LYS A 45 -1.04 24.22 20.40
CA LYS A 45 -0.42 23.38 21.44
C LYS A 45 0.33 22.20 20.85
N ALA A 46 1.44 21.83 21.48
CA ALA A 46 2.28 20.71 21.08
C ALA A 46 1.51 19.38 21.05
N ASP A 47 0.68 19.11 22.05
CA ASP A 47 -0.09 17.85 22.14
C ASP A 47 -1.06 17.64 20.97
N GLU A 48 -1.66 18.72 20.47
CA GLU A 48 -2.57 18.68 19.31
C GLU A 48 -1.78 18.47 18.00
N ALA A 49 -0.59 19.07 17.89
CA ALA A 49 0.36 18.81 16.81
C ALA A 49 0.76 17.33 16.75
N GLU A 50 1.13 16.77 17.90
CA GLU A 50 1.59 15.38 18.03
C GLU A 50 0.50 14.39 17.62
N GLN A 51 -0.73 14.59 18.11
CA GLN A 51 -1.85 13.73 17.73
C GLN A 51 -2.15 13.81 16.24
N ARG A 52 -2.09 15.01 15.66
CA ARG A 52 -2.33 15.21 14.22
C ARG A 52 -1.26 14.49 13.40
N VAL A 53 0.02 14.69 13.70
CA VAL A 53 1.13 14.03 13.01
C VAL A 53 1.03 12.51 13.12
N ALA A 54 0.75 11.98 14.32
CA ALA A 54 0.63 10.55 14.54
C ALA A 54 -0.51 9.91 13.72
N GLU A 55 -1.64 10.60 13.58
CA GLU A 55 -2.77 10.12 12.78
C GLU A 55 -2.47 10.15 11.29
N GLU A 56 -1.88 11.23 10.78
CA GLU A 56 -1.49 11.32 9.36
C GLU A 56 -0.45 10.24 8.98
N LEU A 57 0.52 9.97 9.86
CA LEU A 57 1.49 8.89 9.66
C LEU A 57 0.84 7.49 9.68
N ARG A 58 -0.15 7.28 10.54
CA ARG A 58 -0.90 6.01 10.60
C ARG A 58 -1.66 5.77 9.30
N GLN A 59 -2.36 6.79 8.80
CA GLN A 59 -3.10 6.73 7.54
C GLN A 59 -2.15 6.54 6.35
N LEU A 60 -1.03 7.27 6.31
CA LEU A 60 0.02 7.07 5.30
C LEU A 60 0.53 5.63 5.28
N GLY A 61 0.84 5.08 6.46
CA GLY A 61 1.30 3.70 6.57
C GLY A 61 0.28 2.70 6.02
N HIS A 62 -1.00 2.93 6.30
CA HIS A 62 -2.07 2.06 5.79
C HIS A 62 -2.16 2.11 4.26
N GLU A 63 -2.21 3.30 3.68
CA GLU A 63 -2.29 3.49 2.22
C GLU A 63 -1.05 2.95 1.49
N ALA A 64 0.14 3.16 2.06
CA ALA A 64 1.39 2.63 1.50
C ALA A 64 1.40 1.09 1.46
N LEU A 65 0.89 0.44 2.52
CA LEU A 65 0.78 -1.02 2.58
C LEU A 65 -0.28 -1.56 1.61
N GLN A 66 -1.42 -0.87 1.45
CA GLN A 66 -2.44 -1.25 0.47
C GLN A 66 -1.89 -1.15 -0.96
N ALA A 67 -1.28 -0.02 -1.32
CA ALA A 67 -0.67 0.17 -2.64
C ALA A 67 0.43 -0.86 -2.94
N TRP A 68 1.21 -1.25 -1.93
CA TRP A 68 2.18 -2.33 -2.06
C TRP A 68 1.53 -3.69 -2.33
N ALA A 69 0.46 -4.01 -1.60
CA ALA A 69 -0.27 -5.27 -1.75
C ALA A 69 -0.93 -5.39 -3.13
N GLU A 70 -1.59 -4.33 -3.61
CA GLU A 70 -2.20 -4.26 -4.94
C GLU A 70 -1.16 -4.49 -6.03
N ARG A 71 -0.01 -3.81 -5.94
CA ARG A 71 1.06 -3.97 -6.93
C ARG A 71 1.70 -5.35 -6.91
N LYS A 72 1.78 -5.98 -5.73
CA LYS A 72 2.23 -7.37 -5.61
C LYS A 72 1.24 -8.31 -6.30
N LEU A 73 -0.07 -8.10 -6.11
CA LEU A 73 -1.11 -8.88 -6.77
C LEU A 73 -1.04 -8.72 -8.30
N SER A 74 -1.00 -7.51 -8.83
CA SER A 74 -0.91 -7.28 -10.28
C SER A 74 0.36 -7.88 -10.91
N ARG A 75 1.49 -7.90 -10.19
CA ARG A 75 2.71 -8.58 -10.66
C ARG A 75 2.55 -10.09 -10.71
N VAL A 76 1.88 -10.68 -9.72
CA VAL A 76 1.61 -12.13 -9.69
C VAL A 76 0.61 -12.52 -10.78
N GLU A 77 -0.42 -11.71 -11.01
CA GLU A 77 -1.39 -11.90 -12.09
C GLU A 77 -0.72 -11.81 -13.46
N ALA A 78 0.05 -10.76 -13.73
CA ALA A 78 0.77 -10.62 -14.99
C ALA A 78 1.80 -11.75 -15.23
N ALA A 79 2.48 -12.22 -14.17
CA ALA A 79 3.38 -13.37 -14.27
C ALA A 79 2.64 -14.70 -14.50
N SER A 80 1.41 -14.82 -14.00
CA SER A 80 0.55 -15.98 -14.24
C SER A 80 -0.02 -15.99 -15.66
N GLU A 81 -0.39 -14.83 -16.22
CA GLU A 81 -0.91 -14.71 -17.58
C GLU A 81 0.16 -14.98 -18.64
N GLN A 82 1.42 -14.63 -18.37
CA GLN A 82 2.56 -14.92 -19.24
C GLN A 82 2.96 -16.41 -19.24
N ARG A 83 2.48 -17.18 -18.26
CA ARG A 83 2.64 -18.64 -18.16
C ARG A 83 1.35 -19.33 -18.58
N SER A 84 1.07 -19.31 -19.89
CA SER A 84 -0.07 -20.02 -20.50
C SER A 84 0.03 -21.56 -20.39
N ASP A 85 1.15 -22.07 -19.90
CA ASP A 85 1.46 -23.48 -19.62
C ASP A 85 0.99 -23.95 -18.24
N LEU A 86 0.53 -23.04 -17.36
CA LEU A 86 0.09 -23.37 -16.01
C LEU A 86 -1.43 -23.32 -15.86
N SER A 87 -2.03 -24.41 -15.39
CA SER A 87 -3.44 -24.47 -15.00
C SER A 87 -3.69 -23.66 -13.73
N ARG A 88 -4.76 -22.85 -13.72
CA ARG A 88 -5.18 -22.04 -12.57
C ARG A 88 -5.40 -22.93 -11.35
N LYS A 89 -4.64 -22.70 -10.29
CA LYS A 89 -4.79 -23.45 -9.03
C LYS A 89 -5.95 -22.86 -8.22
N GLU A 90 -7.17 -23.27 -8.56
CA GLU A 90 -8.36 -22.97 -7.76
C GLU A 90 -8.48 -23.95 -6.60
N LYS A 91 -8.89 -23.44 -5.42
CA LYS A 91 -9.20 -24.29 -4.28
C LYS A 91 -10.49 -25.05 -4.58
N LYS A 92 -10.37 -26.36 -4.86
CA LYS A 92 -11.53 -27.24 -5.08
C LYS A 92 -12.43 -27.24 -3.84
N GLY A 93 -13.65 -26.73 -3.98
CA GLY A 93 -14.69 -26.71 -2.93
C GLY A 93 -15.39 -28.06 -2.73
N SER A 94 -14.67 -29.18 -2.79
CA SER A 94 -15.29 -30.50 -2.65
C SER A 94 -15.54 -30.83 -1.17
N THR A 95 -16.66 -30.37 -0.64
CA THR A 95 -17.33 -31.11 0.45
C THR A 95 -17.89 -32.38 -0.16
N GLY A 96 -17.16 -33.49 -0.02
CA GLY A 96 -17.55 -34.78 -0.59
C GLY A 96 -18.97 -35.16 -0.19
N THR A 97 -19.82 -35.51 -1.17
CA THR A 97 -21.14 -36.06 -0.90
C THR A 97 -20.98 -37.50 -0.41
N PRO A 98 -21.36 -37.84 0.83
CA PRO A 98 -21.34 -39.24 1.26
C PRO A 98 -22.40 -40.01 0.47
N ALA A 99 -22.03 -41.20 -0.02
CA ALA A 99 -22.95 -42.09 -0.71
C ALA A 99 -23.90 -42.72 0.32
N SER A 100 -25.06 -42.10 0.55
CA SER A 100 -26.11 -42.67 1.38
C SER A 100 -27.22 -43.27 0.52
N ALA A 101 -27.52 -44.53 0.84
CA ALA A 101 -28.73 -45.31 0.55
C ALA A 101 -28.94 -45.85 -0.88
N ARG A 102 -28.39 -47.05 -1.14
CA ARG A 102 -29.02 -48.01 -2.04
C ARG A 102 -30.13 -48.71 -1.24
N LEU A 103 -31.38 -48.35 -1.52
CA LEU A 103 -32.56 -49.12 -1.09
C LEU A 103 -32.60 -50.44 -1.88
N GLN A 104 -32.58 -51.56 -1.17
CA GLN A 104 -33.34 -52.77 -1.50
C GLN A 104 -33.89 -53.36 -0.20
#